data_AF-A0A935SV17-F1
#
_entry.id   AF-A0A935SV17-F1
#
_cell.length_a   1.000
_cell.length_b   1.000
_cell.length_c   1.000
_cell.angle_alpha   90.00
_cell.angle_beta   90.00
_cell.angle_gamma   90.00
#
_symmetry.space_group_name_H-M   'P 1'
#
loop_
_entity.id
_entity.type
_entity.pdbx_description
1 polymer ?
#
loop_
_entity_poly.entity_id
_entity_poly.type
_entity_poly.pdbx_seq_one_letter_code
_entity_poly.pdbx_strand_id
1 'polypeptide(L)'
;MNIIKLILGAIGLVFVGMLLLWVLGWVGTLLWYVFWLGLIGAVAYGGYKLFLKAEAKALGSDTHTGIGSGVDINMSWDEYDKKYLHK
;
A
#
# COMPACT_ATOMS: atom_id res chain seq x y z
N MET A 1 49.60 -16.02 37.41
CA MET A 1 48.70 -16.96 36.71
C MET A 1 47.21 -16.59 36.81
N ASN A 2 46.69 -16.22 38.00
CA ASN A 2 45.27 -15.84 38.16
C ASN A 2 44.90 -14.49 37.51
N ILE A 3 45.80 -13.50 37.56
CA ILE A 3 45.58 -12.18 36.94
C ILE A 3 45.42 -12.29 35.41
N ILE A 4 46.23 -13.14 34.76
CA ILE A 4 46.14 -13.37 33.31
C ILE A 4 44.80 -14.00 32.94
N LYS A 5 44.32 -14.98 33.72
CA LYS A 5 42.99 -15.60 33.50
C LYS A 5 41.86 -14.58 33.69
N LEU A 6 41.98 -13.67 34.65
CA LEU A 6 41.00 -12.62 34.89
C LEU A 6 40.93 -11.62 33.73
N ILE A 7 42.09 -11.19 33.21
CA ILE A 7 42.16 -10.32 32.02
C ILE A 7 41.58 -11.02 30.79
N LEU A 8 41.93 -12.30 30.57
CA LEU A 8 41.40 -13.07 29.44
C LEU A 8 39.88 -13.24 29.54
N GLY A 9 39.34 -13.48 30.75
CA GLY A 9 37.91 -13.55 31.00
C GLY A 9 37.20 -12.22 30.73
N ALA A 10 37.78 -11.09 31.15
CA ALA A 10 37.23 -9.77 30.89
C ALA A 10 37.20 -9.45 29.38
N ILE A 11 38.27 -9.77 28.64
CA ILE A 11 38.31 -9.61 27.19
C ILE A 11 37.25 -10.49 26.52
N GLY A 12 37.13 -11.75 26.94
CA GLY A 12 36.09 -12.66 26.43
C GLY A 12 34.69 -12.11 26.64
N LEU A 13 34.40 -11.55 27.81
CA LEU A 13 33.11 -10.91 28.12
C LEU A 13 32.82 -9.74 27.19
N VAL A 14 33.83 -8.90 26.89
CA VAL A 14 33.68 -7.78 25.96
C VAL A 14 33.34 -8.27 24.56
N PHE A 15 34.02 -9.31 24.06
CA PHE A 15 33.71 -9.88 22.74
C PHE A 15 32.31 -10.46 22.67
N VAL A 16 31.86 -11.16 23.70
CA VAL A 16 30.48 -11.67 23.78
C VAL A 16 29.47 -10.52 23.79
N GLY A 17 29.73 -9.47 24.58
CA GLY A 17 28.89 -8.28 24.61
C GLY A 17 28.81 -7.57 23.25
N MET A 18 29.94 -7.44 22.56
CA MET A 18 29.98 -6.87 21.20
C MET A 18 29.18 -7.69 20.20
N LEU A 19 29.31 -9.01 20.23
CA LEU A 19 28.54 -9.91 19.36
C LEU A 19 27.03 -9.78 19.61
N LEU A 20 26.61 -9.72 20.88
CA LEU A 20 25.20 -9.53 21.24
C LEU A 20 24.67 -8.19 20.73
N LEU A 21 25.41 -7.10 20.95
CA LEU A 21 25.02 -5.77 20.46
C LEU A 21 24.97 -5.72 18.93
N TRP A 22 25.88 -6.41 18.26
CA TRP A 22 25.89 -6.52 16.79
C TRP A 22 24.64 -7.22 16.27
N VAL A 23 24.28 -8.39 16.83
CA VAL A 23 23.05 -9.12 16.45
C VAL A 23 21.80 -8.29 16.76
N LEU A 24 21.73 -7.67 17.94
CA LEU A 24 20.62 -6.79 18.30
C LEU A 24 20.50 -5.58 17.36
N GLY A 25 21.62 -5.04 16.88
CA GLY A 25 21.65 -3.99 15.87
C GLY A 25 20.97 -4.42 14.57
N TRP A 26 21.26 -5.62 14.07
CA TRP A 26 20.61 -6.18 12.88
C TRP A 26 19.11 -6.43 13.08
N VAL A 27 18.73 -6.98 14.23
CA VAL A 27 17.32 -7.21 14.54
C VAL A 27 16.57 -5.87 14.63
N GLY A 28 17.17 -4.87 15.27
CA GLY A 28 16.60 -3.53 15.39
C GLY A 28 16.40 -2.85 14.04
N THR A 29 17.38 -2.90 13.14
CA THR A 29 17.26 -2.32 11.80
C THR A 29 16.21 -3.04 10.96
N LEU A 30 16.16 -4.38 11.01
CA LEU A 30 15.12 -5.16 10.33
C LEU A 30 13.71 -4.79 10.81
N LEU A 31 13.49 -4.76 12.14
CA LEU A 31 12.20 -4.38 12.72
C LEU A 31 11.80 -2.96 12.33
N TRP A 32 12.76 -2.04 12.27
CA TRP A 32 12.52 -0.67 11.85
C TRP A 32 12.02 -0.58 10.40
N TYR A 33 12.67 -1.28 9.47
CA TYR A 33 12.23 -1.30 8.08
C TYR A 33 10.86 -1.98 7.92
N VAL A 34 10.63 -3.10 8.60
CA VAL A 34 9.32 -3.78 8.58
C VAL A 34 8.23 -2.86 9.12
N PHE A 35 8.51 -2.10 10.18
CA PHE A 35 7.57 -1.12 10.72
C PHE A 35 7.21 -0.05 9.69
N TRP A 36 8.19 0.56 9.02
CA TRP A 36 7.92 1.60 8.01
C TRP A 36 7.21 1.04 6.78
N LEU A 37 7.58 -0.14 6.30
CA LEU A 37 6.88 -0.79 5.20
C LEU A 37 5.43 -1.10 5.57
N GLY A 38 5.19 -1.58 6.79
CA GLY A 38 3.85 -1.80 7.32
C GLY A 38 3.05 -0.50 7.44
N LEU A 39 3.66 0.56 7.96
CA LEU A 39 3.03 1.87 8.08
C LEU A 39 2.65 2.45 6.73
N ILE A 40 3.58 2.46 5.77
CA ILE A 40 3.32 2.94 4.40
C ILE A 40 2.23 2.10 3.74
N GLY A 41 2.28 0.77 3.88
CA GLY A 41 1.25 -0.12 3.36
C GLY A 41 -0.13 0.16 3.96
N ALA A 42 -0.20 0.35 5.28
CA ALA A 42 -1.45 0.68 5.97
C ALA A 42 -2.00 2.05 5.57
N VAL A 43 -1.14 3.06 5.46
CA VAL A 43 -1.53 4.41 5.00
C VAL A 43 -1.98 4.38 3.55
N ALA A 44 -1.25 3.70 2.65
CA ALA A 44 -1.62 3.59 1.25
C ALA A 44 -2.95 2.83 1.08
N TYR A 45 -3.12 1.70 1.75
CA TYR A 45 -4.37 0.93 1.69
C TYR A 45 -5.55 1.69 2.31
N GLY A 46 -5.35 2.31 3.48
CA GLY A 46 -6.35 3.12 4.15
C GLY A 46 -6.74 4.34 3.31
N GLY A 47 -5.75 5.05 2.78
CA GLY A 47 -5.93 6.19 1.88
C GLY A 47 -6.67 5.81 0.61
N TYR A 48 -6.29 4.72 -0.05
CA TYR A 48 -7.00 4.20 -1.23
C TYR A 48 -8.46 3.85 -0.94
N LYS A 49 -8.73 3.15 0.17
CA LYS A 49 -10.10 2.78 0.55
C LYS A 49 -10.96 4.00 0.92
N LEU A 50 -10.38 4.99 1.58
CA LEU A 50 -11.06 6.25 1.91
C LEU A 50 -11.29 7.09 0.65
N PHE A 51 -10.32 7.11 -0.26
CA PHE A 51 -10.44 7.77 -1.56
C PHE A 51 -11.59 7.17 -2.37
N LEU A 52 -11.65 5.85 -2.53
CA LEU A 52 -12.75 5.18 -3.23
C LEU A 52 -14.12 5.47 -2.57
N LYS A 53 -14.19 5.50 -1.24
CA LYS A 53 -15.42 5.88 -0.53
C LYS A 53 -15.79 7.34 -0.76
N ALA A 54 -14.81 8.23 -0.79
CA ALA A 54 -15.02 9.64 -1.06
C ALA A 54 -15.44 9.86 -2.52
N GLU A 55 -14.81 9.17 -3.46
CA GLU A 55 -15.15 9.16 -4.88
C GLU A 55 -16.57 8.63 -5.09
N ALA A 56 -16.94 7.48 -4.52
CA ALA A 56 -18.30 6.95 -4.60
C ALA A 56 -19.35 7.88 -3.97
N LYS A 57 -18.97 8.65 -2.93
CA LYS A 57 -19.85 9.62 -2.28
C LYS A 57 -19.94 10.94 -3.05
N ALA A 58 -18.85 11.36 -3.71
CA ALA A 58 -18.76 12.59 -4.48
C ALA A 58 -19.34 12.44 -5.89
N LEU A 59 -19.22 11.25 -6.50
CA LEU A 59 -19.85 10.91 -7.77
C LEU A 59 -21.37 10.72 -7.65
N GLY A 60 -21.93 10.71 -6.43
CA GLY A 60 -23.37 10.61 -6.20
C GLY A 60 -23.96 9.30 -6.70
N SER A 61 -25.18 8.98 -6.25
CA SER A 61 -26.04 7.97 -6.89
C SER A 61 -26.58 8.47 -8.23
N ASP A 62 -25.74 9.15 -9.00
CA ASP A 62 -26.11 9.72 -10.27
C ASP A 62 -25.78 8.69 -11.33
N THR A 63 -26.84 8.23 -11.98
CA THR A 63 -26.80 7.28 -13.10
C THR A 63 -26.25 8.03 -14.31
N HIS A 64 -25.01 8.53 -14.24
CA HIS A 64 -24.36 9.17 -15.35
C HIS A 64 -23.56 8.09 -16.05
N THR A 65 -24.23 7.42 -16.99
CA THR A 65 -23.98 7.74 -18.38
C THR A 65 -22.48 7.74 -18.64
N GLY A 66 -21.92 6.54 -18.84
CA GLY A 66 -20.55 6.42 -19.32
C GLY A 66 -20.36 7.28 -20.56
N ILE A 67 -19.15 7.77 -20.79
CA ILE A 67 -18.76 8.45 -22.03
C ILE A 67 -19.11 7.50 -23.20
N GLY A 68 -20.28 7.69 -23.81
CA GLY A 68 -20.88 6.77 -24.78
C GLY A 68 -22.36 6.43 -24.59
N SER A 69 -22.99 6.65 -23.44
CA SER A 69 -24.40 6.27 -23.21
C SER A 69 -25.42 7.30 -23.71
N GLY A 70 -24.96 8.32 -24.43
CA GLY A 70 -25.79 9.33 -25.10
C GLY A 70 -25.79 9.18 -26.62
N VAL A 71 -25.25 8.08 -27.15
CA VAL A 71 -25.36 7.76 -28.57
C VAL A 71 -26.30 6.58 -28.68
N ASP A 72 -27.27 6.72 -29.57
CA ASP A 72 -28.30 5.77 -29.96
C ASP A 72 -27.73 4.41 -30.46
N ILE A 73 -27.06 3.62 -29.60
CA ILE A 73 -26.32 2.42 -30.02
C ILE A 73 -27.24 1.19 -30.16
N ASN A 74 -28.55 1.31 -29.93
CA ASN A 74 -29.48 0.22 -30.18
C ASN A 74 -30.84 0.67 -30.74
N MET A 75 -30.83 1.57 -31.73
CA MET A 75 -31.99 1.70 -32.61
C MET A 75 -31.83 0.72 -33.77
N SER A 76 -32.90 -0.02 -34.08
CA SER A 76 -32.97 -0.77 -35.33
C SER A 76 -32.96 0.19 -36.53
N TRP A 77 -32.49 -0.27 -37.68
CA TRP A 77 -32.47 0.56 -38.91
C TRP A 77 -33.84 1.15 -39.24
N ASP A 78 -34.92 0.42 -38.93
CA ASP A 78 -36.31 0.89 -39.08
C ASP A 78 -36.65 2.08 -38.17
N GLU A 79 -36.13 2.12 -36.94
CA GLU A 79 -36.36 3.23 -36.00
C GLU A 79 -35.59 4.48 -36.40
N TYR A 80 -34.40 4.32 -36.99
CA TYR A 80 -33.60 5.44 -37.50
C TYR A 80 -34.24 6.08 -38.73
N ASP A 81 -34.72 5.26 -39.66
CA ASP A 81 -35.35 5.72 -40.91
C ASP A 81 -36.63 6.54 -40.62
N LYS A 82 -37.47 6.03 -39.72
CA LYS A 82 -38.70 6.71 -39.31
C LYS A 82 -38.46 8.05 -38.59
N LYS A 83 -37.36 8.17 -37.84
CA LYS A 83 -37.09 9.35 -37.01
C LYS A 83 -36.37 10.46 -37.77
N TYR A 84 -35.56 10.12 -38.78
CA TYR A 84 -34.66 11.09 -39.41
C TYR A 84 -34.77 11.19 -40.93
N LEU A 85 -35.28 10.17 -41.63
CA LEU A 85 -35.34 10.14 -43.10
C LEU A 85 -36.72 10.45 -43.66
N HIS A 86 -37.79 10.18 -42.91
CA HIS A 86 -39.14 10.54 -43.33
C HIS A 86 -39.57 11.91 -42.79
N LYS A 87 -39.46 12.93 -43.65
CA LYS A 87 -40.17 14.21 -43.53
C LYS A 87 -41.21 14.32 -44.65
#